data_AF-A0A9X8ZLR3-F1
#
_entry.id   AF-A0A9X8ZLR3-F1
#
_cell.length_a   1.000
_cell.length_b   1.000
_cell.length_c   1.000
_cell.angle_alpha   90.00
_cell.angle_beta   90.00
_cell.angle_gamma   90.00
#
_symmetry.space_group_name_H-M   'P 1'
#
loop_
_entity.id
_entity.type
_entity.pdbx_description
1 polymer ?
#
loop_
_entity_poly.entity_id
_entity_poly.type
_entity_poly.pdbx_seq_one_letter_code
_entity_poly.pdbx_strand_id
1 'polypeptide(L)'
;MSNNYSCPICKEGYITIEKERVGEPGFRETEYTITNKTCECITYDSELIAMAIIGTNGKLTENETCKDCGEFEATVEYPVKPWAGEYKNICSNCFKAEMDNMKEKYSKK
;
A
#
# COMPACT_ATOMS: atom_id res chain seq x y z
N MET A 1 -0.48 11.05 13.67
CA MET A 1 -1.95 10.80 13.62
C MET A 1 -2.15 9.41 13.07
N SER A 2 -2.87 8.54 13.77
CA SER A 2 -3.14 7.15 13.33
C SER A 2 -4.54 7.04 12.72
N ASN A 3 -4.65 6.29 11.63
CA ASN A 3 -5.92 5.98 10.98
C ASN A 3 -6.00 4.48 10.69
N ASN A 4 -7.23 3.94 10.73
CA ASN A 4 -7.51 2.55 10.37
C ASN A 4 -7.97 2.48 8.92
N TYR A 5 -7.38 1.56 8.17
CA TYR A 5 -7.65 1.31 6.76
C TYR A 5 -8.12 -0.13 6.58
N SER A 6 -9.10 -0.36 5.71
CA SER A 6 -9.50 -1.71 5.36
C SER A 6 -8.38 -2.39 4.56
N CYS A 7 -8.15 -3.67 4.84
CA CYS A 7 -7.17 -4.46 4.13
C CYS A 7 -7.60 -4.59 2.66
N PRO A 8 -6.78 -4.17 1.69
CA PRO A 8 -7.20 -4.22 0.29
C PRO A 8 -7.23 -5.65 -0.27
N ILE A 9 -6.64 -6.62 0.45
CA ILE A 9 -6.58 -8.03 0.04
C ILE A 9 -7.85 -8.77 0.48
N CYS A 10 -8.15 -8.79 1.78
CA CYS A 10 -9.27 -9.56 2.32
C CYS A 10 -10.53 -8.74 2.59
N LYS A 11 -10.44 -7.41 2.60
CA LYS A 11 -11.55 -6.45 2.87
C LYS A 11 -12.20 -6.54 4.25
N GLU A 12 -11.86 -7.56 5.05
CA GLU A 12 -12.37 -7.77 6.41
C GLU A 12 -11.41 -7.25 7.48
N GLY A 13 -10.10 -7.43 7.27
CA GLY A 13 -9.07 -6.98 8.20
C GLY A 13 -8.88 -5.47 8.16
N TYR A 14 -8.43 -4.91 9.27
CA TYR A 14 -7.98 -3.52 9.42
C TYR A 14 -6.47 -3.43 9.59
N ILE A 15 -5.91 -2.36 9.05
CA ILE A 15 -4.50 -1.98 9.14
C ILE A 15 -4.43 -0.56 9.68
N THR A 16 -3.73 -0.39 10.80
CA THR A 16 -3.49 0.94 11.39
C THR A 16 -2.21 1.50 10.83
N ILE A 17 -2.29 2.72 10.29
CA ILE A 17 -1.14 3.44 9.74
C ILE A 17 -1.00 4.77 10.49
N GLU A 18 0.19 5.00 11.01
CA GLU A 18 0.60 6.27 11.58
C GLU A 18 1.21 7.17 10.51
N LYS A 19 0.75 8.42 10.53
CA LYS A 19 1.28 9.52 9.74
C LYS A 19 2.06 10.44 10.65
N GLU A 20 3.35 10.57 10.40
CA GLU A 20 4.25 11.48 11.12
C GLU A 20 4.77 12.57 10.17
N ARG A 21 4.69 13.84 10.61
CA ARG A 21 5.30 14.93 9.85
C ARG A 21 6.77 14.99 10.21
N VAL A 22 7.59 14.43 9.33
CA VAL A 22 9.03 14.59 9.36
C VAL A 22 9.44 15.78 8.49
N GLY A 23 10.66 16.27 8.62
CA GLY A 23 11.19 17.36 7.80
C GLY A 23 11.22 18.73 8.49
N GLU A 24 12.14 19.57 8.02
CA GLU A 24 12.40 20.89 8.60
C GLU A 24 11.20 21.86 8.44
N PRO A 25 11.07 22.86 9.32
CA PRO A 25 10.08 23.93 9.16
C PRO A 25 10.18 24.58 7.77
N GLY A 26 9.13 24.43 6.96
CA GLY A 26 9.08 24.92 5.58
C GLY A 26 9.05 23.80 4.53
N PHE A 27 9.52 22.61 4.89
CA PHE A 27 9.38 21.40 4.08
C PHE A 27 8.15 20.60 4.54
N ARG A 28 7.52 19.91 3.59
CA ARG A 28 6.40 19.01 3.84
C ARG A 28 6.85 17.60 3.52
N GLU A 29 7.58 17.01 4.45
CA GLU A 29 7.84 15.57 4.43
C GLU A 29 6.86 14.89 5.39
N THR A 30 6.55 13.64 5.09
CA THR A 30 5.62 12.86 5.90
C THR A 30 6.00 11.40 5.73
N GLU A 31 6.21 10.73 6.85
CA GLU A 31 6.46 9.30 6.90
C GLU A 31 5.17 8.56 7.26
N TYR A 32 5.00 7.38 6.65
CA TYR A 32 3.87 6.48 6.89
C TYR A 32 4.36 5.14 7.41
N THR A 33 3.88 4.77 8.59
CA THR A 33 4.31 3.56 9.28
C THR A 33 3.11 2.68 9.63
N ILE A 34 3.16 1.40 9.26
CA ILE A 34 2.15 0.42 9.67
C ILE A 34 2.43 0.03 11.11
N THR A 35 1.49 0.28 12.03
CA THR A 35 1.67 0.04 13.47
C THR A 35 0.84 -1.11 14.01
N ASN A 36 -0.26 -1.46 13.34
CA ASN A 36 -1.10 -2.58 13.73
C ASN A 36 -1.75 -3.24 12.51
N LYS A 37 -1.94 -4.56 12.59
CA LYS A 37 -2.60 -5.39 11.58
C LYS A 37 -3.50 -6.40 12.28
N THR A 38 -4.76 -6.48 11.86
CA THR A 38 -5.72 -7.50 12.36
C THR A 38 -5.86 -8.71 11.43
N CYS A 39 -5.15 -8.69 10.29
CA CYS A 39 -5.04 -9.80 9.35
C CYS A 39 -3.58 -10.00 8.93
N GLU A 40 -3.23 -11.21 8.51
CA GLU A 40 -1.87 -11.57 8.07
C GLU A 40 -1.63 -11.36 6.57
N CYS A 41 -2.54 -10.68 5.87
CA CYS A 41 -2.42 -10.47 4.42
C CYS A 41 -1.23 -9.58 4.03
N ILE A 42 -0.79 -8.69 4.92
CA ILE A 42 0.37 -7.80 4.70
C ILE A 42 1.61 -8.45 5.32
N THR A 43 2.39 -9.09 4.46
CA THR A 43 3.56 -9.92 4.84
C THR A 43 4.87 -9.15 4.90
N TYR A 44 4.87 -7.90 4.42
CA TYR A 44 6.03 -7.01 4.42
C TYR A 44 5.61 -5.57 4.72
N ASP A 45 6.21 -4.98 5.75
CA ASP A 45 5.91 -3.61 6.17
C ASP A 45 6.93 -2.65 5.58
N SER A 46 6.45 -1.72 4.76
CA SER A 46 7.25 -0.60 4.25
C SER A 46 6.37 0.60 3.98
N GLU A 47 6.99 1.77 3.85
CA GLU A 47 6.28 3.02 3.52
C GLU A 47 5.51 2.91 2.19
N LEU A 48 6.06 2.23 1.18
CA LEU A 48 5.37 2.00 -0.10
C LEU A 48 4.06 1.21 0.08
N ILE A 49 4.08 0.20 0.94
CA ILE A 49 2.89 -0.61 1.26
C ILE A 49 1.88 0.23 2.04
N ALA A 50 2.35 1.02 3.01
CA ALA A 50 1.49 1.96 3.74
C ALA A 50 0.82 2.96 2.80
N MET A 51 1.57 3.56 1.88
CA MET A 51 1.05 4.47 0.86
C MET A 51 0.04 3.80 -0.07
N ALA A 52 0.29 2.57 -0.51
CA ALA A 52 -0.64 1.80 -1.33
C ALA A 52 -1.99 1.61 -0.61
N ILE A 53 -1.96 1.21 0.67
CA ILE A 53 -3.16 1.02 1.48
C ILE A 53 -3.93 2.35 1.65
N ILE A 54 -3.22 3.44 1.95
CA ILE A 54 -3.82 4.78 2.09
C ILE A 54 -4.47 5.23 0.78
N GLY A 55 -3.76 5.12 -0.34
CA GLY A 55 -4.23 5.57 -1.66
C GLY A 55 -5.48 4.80 -2.12
N THR A 56 -5.55 3.52 -1.75
CA THR A 56 -6.60 2.59 -2.14
C THR A 56 -7.91 2.74 -1.36
N ASN A 57 -7.82 3.04 -0.05
CA ASN A 57 -8.96 2.94 0.86
C ASN A 57 -10.10 3.88 0.49
N GLY A 58 -11.11 3.34 -0.21
CA GLY A 58 -12.30 4.06 -0.69
C GLY A 58 -12.21 4.64 -2.11
N LYS A 59 -11.11 4.44 -2.85
CA LYS A 59 -10.97 4.98 -4.22
C LYS A 59 -11.26 3.96 -5.33
N LEU A 60 -10.85 2.71 -5.17
CA LEU A 60 -10.89 1.73 -6.24
C LEU A 60 -12.15 0.87 -6.20
N THR A 61 -12.73 0.64 -7.38
CA THR A 61 -13.84 -0.29 -7.59
C THR A 61 -13.33 -1.56 -8.24
N GLU A 62 -13.95 -2.71 -7.95
CA GLU A 62 -13.58 -4.01 -8.52
C GLU A 62 -13.66 -4.09 -10.05
N ASN A 63 -14.15 -3.04 -10.73
CA ASN A 63 -14.29 -3.01 -12.18
C ASN A 63 -13.06 -2.45 -12.92
N GLU A 64 -11.98 -2.14 -12.21
CA GLU A 64 -10.75 -1.66 -12.83
C GLU A 64 -9.82 -2.80 -13.26
N THR A 65 -9.15 -2.61 -14.39
CA THR A 65 -8.20 -3.60 -14.92
C THR A 65 -6.88 -3.53 -14.16
N CYS A 66 -6.43 -4.67 -13.63
CA CYS A 66 -5.09 -4.82 -13.08
C CYS A 66 -4.05 -4.62 -14.18
N LYS A 67 -3.13 -3.67 -13.99
CA LYS A 67 -2.06 -3.40 -14.97
C LYS A 67 -1.00 -4.50 -15.07
N ASP A 68 -0.99 -5.44 -14.12
CA ASP A 68 0.01 -6.51 -14.07
C ASP A 68 -0.52 -7.81 -14.71
N CYS A 69 -1.75 -8.25 -14.38
CA CYS A 69 -2.33 -9.49 -14.92
C CYS A 69 -3.42 -9.28 -15.97
N GLY A 70 -3.98 -8.07 -16.10
CA GLY A 70 -5.07 -7.76 -17.05
C GLY A 70 -6.47 -8.15 -16.56
N GLU A 71 -6.62 -8.66 -15.34
CA GLU A 71 -7.93 -9.04 -14.78
C GLU A 71 -8.71 -7.81 -14.31
N PHE A 72 -10.04 -7.82 -14.46
CA PHE A 72 -10.94 -6.76 -13.98
C PHE A 72 -11.28 -6.97 -12.51
N GLU A 73 -10.25 -6.83 -11.65
CA GLU A 73 -10.37 -6.94 -10.20
C GLU A 73 -9.28 -6.13 -9.50
N ALA A 74 -8.89 -4.98 -10.07
CA ALA A 74 -7.93 -4.11 -9.41
C ALA A 74 -8.51 -3.56 -8.10
N THR A 75 -7.80 -3.78 -7.01
CA THR A 75 -8.22 -3.42 -5.66
C THR A 75 -7.18 -2.56 -4.95
N VAL A 76 -6.02 -2.29 -5.56
CA VAL A 76 -4.91 -1.54 -4.95
C VAL A 76 -4.32 -0.51 -5.92
N GLU A 77 -4.18 0.74 -5.49
CA GLU A 77 -3.44 1.83 -6.16
C GLU A 77 -1.98 1.78 -5.68
N TYR A 78 -1.14 1.06 -6.42
CA TYR A 78 0.24 0.79 -6.01
C TYR A 78 1.21 1.87 -6.50
N PRO A 79 2.05 2.44 -5.62
CA PRO A 79 3.03 3.46 -5.99
C PRO A 79 4.22 2.85 -6.75
N VAL A 80 4.42 3.27 -8.01
CA VAL A 80 5.58 2.87 -8.82
C VAL A 80 6.71 3.87 -8.66
N LYS A 81 6.40 5.16 -8.83
CA LYS A 81 7.30 6.28 -8.54
C LYS A 81 6.51 7.35 -7.78
N PRO A 82 6.36 7.21 -6.45
CA PRO A 82 5.54 8.15 -5.68
C PRO A 82 6.04 9.60 -5.76
N TRP A 83 7.35 9.81 -5.88
CA TRP A 83 7.97 11.13 -6.11
C TRP A 83 7.62 11.77 -7.46
N ALA A 84 7.25 10.97 -8.45
CA ALA A 84 6.80 11.43 -9.77
C ALA A 84 5.27 11.39 -9.92
N GLY A 85 4.54 10.97 -8.87
CA GLY A 85 3.09 10.78 -8.93
C GLY A 85 2.65 9.59 -9.80
N GLU A 86 3.53 8.62 -10.07
CA GLU A 86 3.19 7.45 -10.90
C GLU A 86 2.65 6.31 -10.04
N TYR A 87 1.39 5.92 -10.29
CA TYR A 87 0.70 4.81 -9.64
C TYR A 87 0.14 3.82 -10.67
N LYS A 88 0.02 2.55 -10.27
CA LYS A 88 -0.63 1.49 -11.06
C LYS A 88 -1.74 0.82 -10.26
N ASN A 89 -2.86 0.52 -10.91
CA ASN A 89 -3.95 -0.22 -10.28
C ASN A 89 -3.70 -1.71 -10.47
N ILE A 90 -3.69 -2.47 -9.37
CA ILE A 90 -3.37 -3.89 -9.36
C ILE A 90 -4.36 -4.68 -8.50
N CYS A 91 -4.53 -5.96 -8.80
CA CYS A 91 -5.38 -6.85 -8.01
C CYS A 91 -4.65 -7.30 -6.73
N SER A 92 -5.42 -7.88 -5.80
CA SER A 92 -4.91 -8.36 -4.51
C SER A 92 -3.79 -9.39 -4.66
N ASN A 93 -3.82 -10.23 -5.72
CA ASN A 93 -2.80 -11.24 -5.97
C ASN A 93 -1.48 -10.62 -6.45
N CYS A 94 -1.55 -9.69 -7.39
CA CYS A 94 -0.37 -8.94 -7.85
C CYS A 94 0.23 -8.10 -6.73
N PHE A 95 -0.60 -7.53 -5.84
CA PHE A 95 -0.10 -6.81 -4.67
C PHE A 95 0.67 -7.70 -3.69
N LYS A 96 0.21 -8.95 -3.47
CA LYS A 96 0.99 -9.94 -2.69
C LYS A 96 2.34 -10.23 -3.34
N ALA A 97 2.35 -10.46 -4.66
CA ALA A 97 3.58 -10.71 -5.39
C ALA A 97 4.58 -9.54 -5.28
N GLU A 98 4.10 -8.29 -5.34
CA GLU A 98 4.93 -7.10 -5.11
C GLU A 98 5.52 -7.07 -3.69
N MET A 99 4.73 -7.39 -2.66
CA MET A 99 5.23 -7.49 -1.28
C MET A 99 6.31 -8.56 -1.13
N ASP A 100 6.10 -9.75 -1.70
CA ASP A 100 7.07 -10.84 -1.66
C ASP A 100 8.36 -10.46 -2.42
N ASN A 101 8.24 -9.83 -3.59
CA ASN A 101 9.38 -9.31 -4.35
C ASN A 101 10.17 -8.26 -3.57
N MET A 102 9.50 -7.35 -2.85
CA MET A 102 10.19 -6.39 -1.98
C MET A 102 10.90 -7.10 -0.83
N LYS A 103 10.21 -8.04 -0.18
CA LYS A 103 10.79 -8.82 0.91
C LYS A 103 12.05 -9.52 0.43
N GLU A 104 12.04 -10.18 -0.72
CA GLU A 104 13.24 -10.84 -1.27
C GLU A 104 14.37 -9.86 -1.61
N LYS A 105 14.05 -8.72 -2.22
CA LYS A 105 15.04 -7.69 -2.60
C LYS A 105 15.72 -7.07 -1.39
N TYR A 106 14.98 -6.84 -0.31
CA TYR A 106 15.47 -6.12 0.88
C TYR A 106 15.79 -7.02 2.08
N SER A 107 15.43 -8.30 2.06
CA SER A 107 15.84 -9.28 3.10
C SER A 107 17.27 -9.79 2.92
N LYS A 108 18.00 -9.40 1.86
CA LYS A 108 19.40 -9.76 1.63
C LYS A 108 20.41 -8.78 2.26
N LYS A 109 20.14 -8.28 3.46
CA LYS A 109 21.12 -7.52 4.25
C LYS A 109 21.47 -8.22 5.55
#